data_AF-E9HGA8-F1
#
_entry.id   AF-E9HGA8-F1
#
_cell.length_a   1.000
_cell.length_b   1.000
_cell.length_c   1.000
_cell.angle_alpha   90.00
_cell.angle_beta   90.00
_cell.angle_gamma   90.00
#
_symmetry.space_group_name_H-M   'P 1'
#
loop_
_entity.id
_entity.type
_entity.pdbx_description
1 polymer ?
#
loop_
_entity_poly.entity_id
_entity_poly.type
_entity_poly.pdbx_seq_one_letter_code
_entity_poly.pdbx_strand_id
1 'polypeptide(L)'
;MAHHPVGIVLRRVGYSTIPTMKELSVIGLDDNGECIVPSFTVVRQGYVKYCFEGPLNVCNLNVDEIVFIGSRKVTVNPDISMRPPVVEGLNRRVEISLNGIWPQDKSGFATTYPQYHRNKSILLRF
;
A
#
# COMPACT_ATOMS: atom_id res chain seq x y z
N MET A 1 3.50 -24.63 -0.09
CA MET A 1 2.48 -23.58 0.15
C MET A 1 1.72 -23.39 -1.15
N ALA A 2 0.38 -23.43 -1.13
CA ALA A 2 -0.40 -23.25 -2.35
C ALA A 2 -0.21 -21.81 -2.88
N HIS A 3 0.03 -21.69 -4.19
CA HIS A 3 0.10 -20.40 -4.85
C HIS A 3 -1.31 -19.84 -5.04
N HIS A 4 -1.45 -18.53 -4.94
CA HIS A 4 -2.73 -17.87 -5.24
C HIS A 4 -3.07 -18.07 -6.73
N PRO A 5 -4.34 -18.30 -7.12
CA PRO A 5 -4.71 -18.58 -8.51
C PRO A 5 -4.25 -17.52 -9.52
N VAL A 6 -4.24 -16.24 -9.13
CA VAL A 6 -3.74 -15.14 -9.99
C VAL A 6 -2.25 -14.82 -9.80
N GLY A 7 -1.50 -15.65 -9.07
CA GLY A 7 -0.07 -15.47 -8.83
C GLY A 7 0.32 -14.33 -7.88
N ILE A 8 -0.63 -13.49 -7.46
CA ILE A 8 -0.39 -12.41 -6.49
C ILE A 8 0.16 -12.94 -5.15
N VAL A 9 1.17 -12.25 -4.63
CA VAL A 9 1.83 -12.60 -3.36
C VAL A 9 1.59 -11.51 -2.33
N LEU A 10 0.99 -11.91 -1.20
CA LEU A 10 0.84 -11.10 0.00
C LEU A 10 0.91 -12.01 1.23
N ARG A 11 2.04 -12.01 1.93
CA ARG A 11 2.27 -12.89 3.10
C ARG A 11 2.53 -12.12 4.39
N ARG A 12 2.76 -10.81 4.32
CA ARG A 12 3.03 -9.97 5.49
C ARG A 12 1.82 -9.86 6.41
N VAL A 13 2.05 -10.13 7.70
CA VAL A 13 1.03 -9.98 8.75
C VAL A 13 0.58 -8.51 8.84
N GLY A 14 -0.74 -8.31 8.95
CA GLY A 14 -1.35 -6.99 9.06
C GLY A 14 -1.52 -6.27 7.72
N TYR A 15 -1.15 -6.89 6.60
CA TYR A 15 -1.47 -6.39 5.27
C TYR A 15 -2.71 -7.08 4.70
N SER A 16 -3.49 -6.34 3.91
CA SER A 16 -4.65 -6.82 3.17
C SER A 16 -4.80 -6.02 1.87
N THR A 17 -5.64 -6.49 0.96
CA THR A 17 -5.93 -5.82 -0.31
C THR A 17 -7.42 -5.55 -0.50
N ILE A 18 -7.74 -4.61 -1.38
CA ILE A 18 -9.09 -4.39 -1.93
C ILE A 18 -8.92 -4.31 -3.47
N PRO A 19 -9.53 -5.19 -4.26
CA PRO A 19 -10.25 -6.40 -3.86
C PRO A 19 -9.41 -7.32 -2.97
N THR A 20 -10.06 -8.05 -2.08
CA THR A 20 -9.44 -9.00 -1.16
C THR A 20 -8.79 -10.15 -1.94
N MET A 21 -7.81 -10.82 -1.34
CA MET A 21 -7.19 -12.02 -1.94
C MET A 21 -8.25 -13.05 -2.37
N LYS A 22 -9.29 -13.25 -1.55
CA LYS A 22 -10.40 -14.15 -1.92
C LYS A 22 -11.18 -13.66 -3.14
N GLU A 23 -11.49 -12.37 -3.23
CA GLU A 23 -12.18 -11.82 -4.40
C GLU A 23 -11.31 -11.93 -5.66
N LEU A 24 -10.00 -11.68 -5.56
CA LEU A 24 -9.06 -11.88 -6.66
C LEU A 24 -9.03 -13.34 -7.13
N SER A 25 -9.16 -14.31 -6.21
CA SER A 25 -9.24 -15.73 -6.59
C SER A 25 -10.52 -16.08 -7.36
N VAL A 26 -11.62 -15.35 -7.10
CA VAL A 26 -12.90 -15.52 -7.79
C VAL A 26 -12.89 -14.81 -9.14
N ILE A 27 -12.28 -13.62 -9.21
CA ILE A 27 -12.07 -12.90 -10.48
C ILE A 27 -11.22 -13.74 -11.42
N GLY A 28 -10.15 -14.35 -10.91
CA GLY A 28 -9.33 -15.28 -11.67
C GLY A 28 -8.50 -14.59 -12.77
N LEU A 29 -7.94 -15.42 -13.65
CA LEU A 29 -7.24 -14.97 -14.85
C LEU A 29 -8.21 -14.99 -16.04
N ASP A 30 -8.09 -14.03 -16.94
CA ASP A 30 -8.78 -14.04 -18.22
C ASP A 30 -8.09 -14.94 -19.26
N ASP A 31 -8.62 -14.98 -20.48
CA ASP A 31 -8.09 -15.80 -21.58
C ASP A 31 -6.63 -15.44 -21.97
N ASN A 32 -6.16 -14.25 -21.61
CA ASN A 32 -4.79 -13.80 -21.84
C ASN A 32 -3.86 -14.09 -20.64
N GLY A 33 -4.38 -14.67 -19.56
CA GLY A 33 -3.64 -14.90 -18.32
C GLY A 33 -3.50 -13.64 -17.47
N GLU A 34 -4.34 -12.63 -17.65
CA GLU A 34 -4.33 -11.37 -16.91
C GLU A 34 -5.42 -11.33 -15.84
N CYS A 35 -5.18 -10.57 -14.76
CA CYS A 35 -6.21 -10.30 -13.75
C CYS A 35 -6.33 -8.78 -13.59
N ILE A 36 -7.19 -8.16 -14.37
CA ILE A 36 -7.36 -6.71 -14.37
C ILE A 36 -8.49 -6.31 -13.43
N VAL A 37 -8.19 -5.44 -12.47
CA VAL A 37 -9.16 -4.86 -11.53
C VAL A 37 -9.33 -3.36 -11.78
N PRO A 38 -10.53 -2.78 -11.59
CA PRO A 38 -10.79 -1.37 -11.89
C PRO A 38 -10.07 -0.39 -10.95
N SER A 39 -9.74 -0.85 -9.74
CA SER A 39 -8.84 -0.19 -8.80
C SER A 39 -8.23 -1.25 -7.88
N PHE A 40 -7.09 -0.94 -7.28
CA PHE A 40 -6.42 -1.83 -6.36
C PHE A 40 -5.91 -1.06 -5.16
N THR A 41 -6.23 -1.53 -3.96
CA THR A 41 -5.77 -0.92 -2.71
C THR A 41 -4.96 -1.91 -1.91
N VAL A 42 -3.79 -1.47 -1.42
CA VAL A 42 -3.03 -2.20 -0.39
C VAL A 42 -3.22 -1.49 0.94
N VAL A 43 -3.64 -2.22 1.96
CA VAL A 43 -3.92 -1.71 3.31
C VAL A 43 -2.98 -2.39 4.30
N ARG A 44 -2.32 -1.61 5.14
CA ARG A 44 -1.72 -2.10 6.39
C ARG A 44 -2.58 -1.64 7.56
N GLN A 45 -3.17 -2.59 8.27
CA GLN A 45 -4.05 -2.33 9.40
C GLN A 45 -3.40 -1.37 10.40
N GLY A 46 -4.11 -0.30 10.75
CA GLY A 46 -3.67 0.70 11.74
C GLY A 46 -2.67 1.75 11.23
N TYR A 47 -2.23 1.69 9.96
CA TYR A 47 -1.20 2.60 9.44
C TYR A 47 -1.62 3.31 8.16
N VAL A 48 -1.64 2.63 7.01
CA VAL A 48 -1.66 3.29 5.70
C VAL A 48 -2.48 2.48 4.69
N LYS A 49 -3.20 3.18 3.82
CA LYS A 49 -3.73 2.64 2.56
C LYS A 49 -3.05 3.27 1.35
N TYR A 50 -2.86 2.47 0.30
CA TYR A 50 -2.38 2.88 -1.01
C TYR A 50 -3.45 2.54 -2.02
N CYS A 51 -4.06 3.52 -2.68
CA CYS A 51 -5.04 3.28 -3.73
C CYS A 51 -4.42 3.56 -5.10
N PHE A 52 -4.42 2.54 -5.95
CA PHE A 52 -4.10 2.62 -7.36
C PHE A 52 -5.43 2.69 -8.12
N GLU A 53 -5.79 3.91 -8.53
CA GLU A 53 -6.99 4.16 -9.31
C GLU A 53 -6.81 3.73 -10.77
N GLY A 54 -7.91 3.27 -11.37
CA GLY A 54 -7.98 2.82 -12.75
C GLY A 54 -7.52 1.38 -12.98
N PRO A 55 -7.81 0.82 -14.18
CA PRO A 55 -7.51 -0.56 -14.51
C PRO A 55 -6.06 -0.94 -14.22
N LEU A 56 -5.86 -2.01 -13.46
CA LEU A 56 -4.55 -2.51 -13.06
C LEU A 56 -4.52 -4.04 -13.18
N ASN A 57 -3.55 -4.56 -13.92
CA ASN A 57 -3.25 -5.99 -13.92
C ASN A 57 -2.52 -6.36 -12.62
N VAL A 58 -3.12 -7.21 -11.80
CA VAL A 58 -2.55 -7.70 -10.53
C VAL A 58 -2.02 -9.13 -10.62
N CYS A 59 -2.00 -9.71 -11.83
CA CYS A 59 -1.42 -11.02 -12.08
C CYS A 59 0.07 -11.04 -11.70
N ASN A 60 0.50 -12.08 -10.96
CA ASN A 60 1.88 -12.27 -10.49
C ASN A 60 2.47 -11.10 -9.68
N LEU A 61 1.63 -10.20 -9.18
CA LEU A 61 2.09 -9.04 -8.44
C LEU A 61 2.63 -9.44 -7.06
N ASN A 62 3.89 -9.12 -6.76
CA ASN A 62 4.47 -9.36 -5.44
C ASN A 62 4.34 -8.11 -4.55
N VAL A 63 3.26 -8.03 -3.78
CA VAL A 63 2.99 -6.89 -2.90
C VAL A 63 4.03 -6.79 -1.79
N ASP A 64 4.57 -7.92 -1.33
CA ASP A 64 5.59 -7.95 -0.28
C ASP A 64 6.90 -7.27 -0.77
N GLU A 65 7.26 -7.38 -2.05
CA GLU A 65 8.46 -6.72 -2.57
C GLU A 65 8.25 -5.25 -2.92
N ILE A 66 7.03 -4.86 -3.27
CA ILE A 66 6.78 -3.54 -3.84
C ILE A 66 6.44 -2.52 -2.76
N VAL A 67 5.75 -2.93 -1.70
CA VAL A 67 5.15 -2.00 -0.72
C VAL A 67 5.72 -2.21 0.68
N PHE A 68 6.63 -1.32 1.07
CA PHE A 68 7.15 -1.23 2.44
C PHE A 68 6.48 -0.07 3.17
N ILE A 69 5.71 -0.41 4.20
CA ILE A 69 4.97 0.54 5.03
C ILE A 69 5.64 0.47 6.39
N GLY A 70 6.43 1.46 6.77
CA GLY A 70 7.05 1.59 8.09
C GLY A 70 6.37 2.68 8.92
N SER A 71 6.68 2.72 10.22
CA SER A 71 6.25 3.80 11.10
C SER A 71 6.90 5.12 10.65
N ARG A 72 6.13 5.96 9.93
CA ARG A 72 6.52 7.26 9.34
C ARG A 72 7.31 7.22 8.03
N LYS A 73 7.50 6.05 7.43
CA LYS A 73 8.17 5.95 6.12
C LYS A 73 7.41 5.01 5.22
N VAL A 74 7.19 5.48 4.01
CA VAL A 74 6.60 4.74 2.92
C VAL A 74 7.67 4.54 1.87
N THR A 75 7.84 3.32 1.38
CA THR A 75 8.74 3.05 0.25
C THR A 75 8.02 2.16 -0.74
N VAL A 76 7.80 2.71 -1.93
CA VAL A 76 7.26 2.01 -3.10
C VAL A 76 8.42 1.88 -4.08
N ASN A 77 8.73 0.65 -4.50
CA ASN A 77 9.90 0.32 -5.34
C ASN A 77 11.23 0.76 -4.71
N PRO A 78 11.73 0.05 -3.68
CA PRO A 78 12.97 0.42 -2.99
C PRO A 78 14.22 0.34 -3.89
N ASP A 79 14.17 -0.42 -4.98
CA ASP A 79 15.26 -0.59 -5.93
C ASP A 79 14.92 0.08 -7.27
N ILE A 80 15.67 1.13 -7.63
CA ILE A 80 15.45 1.92 -8.85
C ILE A 80 15.69 1.07 -10.10
N SER A 81 16.52 0.04 -10.00
CA SER A 81 16.87 -0.88 -11.09
C SER A 81 15.72 -1.81 -11.50
N MET A 82 14.72 -2.02 -10.63
CA MET A 82 13.56 -2.88 -10.87
C MET A 82 12.30 -2.10 -11.28
N ARG A 83 12.40 -0.79 -11.54
CA ARG A 83 11.25 0.01 -11.98
C ARG A 83 10.79 -0.46 -13.37
N PRO A 84 9.54 -0.96 -13.53
CA PRO A 84 8.97 -1.08 -14.86
C PRO A 84 8.83 0.32 -15.49
N PRO A 85 8.84 0.41 -16.85
CA PRO A 85 8.62 1.67 -17.57
C PRO A 85 7.40 2.43 -17.03
N VAL A 86 7.41 3.77 -17.12
CA VAL A 86 6.51 4.75 -16.44
C VAL A 86 4.99 4.54 -16.66
N VAL A 87 4.57 3.54 -17.41
CA VAL A 87 3.17 3.32 -17.80
C VAL A 87 2.66 1.90 -17.45
N GLU A 88 3.49 1.01 -16.93
CA GLU A 88 3.10 -0.38 -16.61
C GLU A 88 3.18 -0.68 -15.10
N GLY A 89 2.11 -1.27 -14.55
CA GLY A 89 2.04 -1.72 -13.15
C GLY A 89 1.86 -0.61 -12.11
N LEU A 90 2.49 -0.77 -10.94
CA LEU A 90 2.33 0.14 -9.78
C LEU A 90 3.12 1.46 -9.91
N ASN A 91 3.84 1.68 -11.02
CA ASN A 91 4.58 2.93 -11.29
C ASN A 91 3.67 4.01 -11.88
N ARG A 92 2.51 4.24 -11.25
CA ARG A 92 1.51 5.22 -11.67
C ARG A 92 1.11 6.11 -10.50
N ARG A 93 0.26 7.13 -10.75
CA ARG A 93 -0.28 7.96 -9.68
C ARG A 93 -0.95 7.07 -8.63
N VAL A 94 -0.57 7.29 -7.37
CA VAL A 94 -1.11 6.55 -6.23
C VAL A 94 -1.61 7.56 -5.21
N GLU A 95 -2.81 7.33 -4.68
CA GLU A 95 -3.28 8.05 -3.51
C GLU A 95 -2.78 7.34 -2.26
N ILE A 96 -2.10 8.07 -1.38
CA ILE A 96 -1.62 7.55 -0.11
C ILE A 96 -2.43 8.21 1.00
N SER A 97 -3.07 7.41 1.85
CA SER A 97 -3.68 7.93 3.07
C SER A 97 -3.02 7.34 4.30
N LEU A 98 -2.47 8.23 5.13
CA LEU A 98 -1.77 7.91 6.36
C LEU A 98 -2.70 8.11 7.57
N ASN A 99 -3.01 7.04 8.28
CA ASN A 99 -3.83 7.04 9.48
C ASN A 99 -2.96 6.82 10.73
N GLY A 100 -3.34 7.42 11.86
CA GLY A 100 -2.65 7.21 13.13
C GLY A 100 -1.28 7.89 13.26
N ILE A 101 -0.95 8.85 12.38
CA ILE A 101 0.25 9.67 12.53
C ILE A 101 -0.01 10.75 13.59
N TRP A 102 0.56 10.52 14.76
CA TRP A 102 0.65 11.53 15.81
C TRP A 102 2.04 12.18 15.77
N PRO A 103 2.13 13.50 15.98
CA PRO A 103 3.42 14.13 16.14
C PRO A 103 4.12 13.56 17.37
N GLN A 104 5.43 13.39 17.30
CA GLN A 104 6.22 12.96 18.45
C GLN A 104 6.93 14.15 19.07
N ASP A 105 7.14 14.10 20.39
CA ASP A 105 8.04 15.04 21.05
C ASP A 105 9.51 14.74 20.69
N LYS A 106 10.44 15.58 21.17
CA LYS A 106 11.88 15.42 20.90
C LYS A 106 12.46 14.11 21.45
N SER A 107 11.72 13.41 22.31
CA SER A 107 12.09 12.14 22.94
C SER A 107 11.52 10.93 22.17
N GLY A 108 10.74 11.16 21.10
CA GLY A 108 10.15 10.10 20.28
C GLY A 108 8.85 9.53 20.84
N PHE A 109 8.28 10.12 21.89
CA PHE A 109 6.98 9.71 22.43
C PHE A 109 5.86 10.42 21.67
N ALA A 110 4.73 9.72 21.46
CA ALA A 110 3.55 10.33 20.86
C ALA A 110 3.09 11.52 21.70
N THR A 111 2.95 12.69 21.07
CA THR A 111 2.35 13.85 21.74
C THR A 111 0.91 13.53 22.11
N THR A 112 0.57 13.84 23.35
CA THR A 112 -0.78 13.63 23.87
C THR A 112 -1.77 14.57 23.17
N TYR A 113 -3.05 14.20 23.12
CA TYR A 113 -4.11 15.00 22.51
C TYR A 113 -4.12 16.48 22.99
N PRO A 114 -3.90 16.79 24.29
CA PRO A 114 -3.78 18.18 24.76
C PRO A 114 -2.53 18.93 24.25
N GLN A 115 -1.39 18.24 24.06
CA GLN A 115 -0.17 18.84 23.50
C GLN A 115 -0.29 19.12 22.01
N TYR A 116 -0.96 18.24 21.26
CA TYR A 116 -1.26 18.45 19.85
C TYR A 116 -2.04 19.74 19.62
N HIS A 117 -3.13 19.96 20.37
CA HIS A 117 -3.96 21.16 20.22
C HIS A 117 -3.21 22.46 20.55
N ARG A 118 -2.31 22.44 21.54
CA ARG A 118 -1.46 23.62 21.85
C ARG A 118 -0.45 23.93 20.74
N ASN A 119 0.11 22.91 20.08
CA ASN A 119 1.24 23.07 19.17
C ASN A 119 0.86 22.90 17.68
N LYS A 120 -0.44 22.82 17.37
CA LYS A 120 -0.96 22.53 16.01
C LYS A 120 -0.44 23.49 14.92
N SER A 121 -0.04 24.70 15.28
CA SER A 121 0.50 25.71 14.35
C SER A 121 1.97 25.51 13.96
N ILE A 122 2.75 24.77 14.75
CA ILE A 122 4.20 24.54 14.58
C ILE A 122 4.55 23.11 14.18
N LEU A 123 3.57 22.22 14.15
CA LEU A 123 3.73 20.85 13.68
C LEU A 123 3.73 20.83 12.15
N LEU A 124 4.67 20.07 11.57
CA LEU A 124 4.76 19.82 10.12
C LEU A 124 3.39 19.41 9.60
N ARG A 125 2.83 20.25 8.71
CA ARG A 125 1.68 19.87 7.89
C ARG A 125 2.23 19.08 6.72
N PHE A 126 1.75 17.85 6.58
CA PHE A 126 1.97 17.04 5.38
C PHE A 126 1.13 17.59 4.23
#